data_AF-A0A2A4YSY3-F1
#
_entry.id   AF-A0A2A4YSY3-F1
#
_cell.length_a   1.000
_cell.length_b   1.000
_cell.length_c   1.000
_cell.angle_alpha   90.00
_cell.angle_beta   90.00
_cell.angle_gamma   90.00
#
_symmetry.space_group_name_H-M   'P 1'
#
loop_
_entity.id
_entity.type
_entity.pdbx_description
1 polymer ?
#
loop_
_entity_poly.entity_id
_entity_poly.type
_entity_poly.pdbx_seq_one_letter_code
_entity_poly.pdbx_strand_id
1 'polypeptide(L)'
;MNFKIVLYLVIITRALDGLTTYLATPNLQYELNPIVQYFNLGWIGFIVLGFIFTIFVLWLSYYSFNQIIFFDIKANSLKKYVSIFLYGKPNKLGDIFAIPRKQQLIIFVGQVFPISLIYYSVFLIINNIFIFGTYHNEFLYSFFFKIHSYHNFIVSSVPITIFLVVSYFFMYKKYKTYNLKD
;
A
#
# COMPACT_ATOMS: atom_id res chain seq x y z
N MET A 1 8.80 12.39 -0.52
CA MET A 1 9.70 11.41 -1.16
C MET A 1 9.73 11.76 -2.64
N ASN A 2 10.88 11.68 -3.32
CA ASN A 2 10.94 11.95 -4.76
C ASN A 2 10.30 10.77 -5.51
N PHE A 3 9.58 11.03 -6.61
CA PHE A 3 9.01 10.01 -7.49
C PHE A 3 10.06 8.95 -7.89
N LYS A 4 11.30 9.35 -8.22
CA LYS A 4 12.37 8.41 -8.58
C LYS A 4 12.67 7.38 -7.48
N ILE A 5 12.65 7.84 -6.22
CA ILE A 5 12.87 6.96 -5.06
C ILE A 5 11.67 6.01 -4.90
N VAL A 6 10.45 6.52 -5.01
CA VAL A 6 9.22 5.69 -4.96
C VAL A 6 9.26 4.62 -6.05
N LEU A 7 9.60 4.99 -7.29
CA LEU A 7 9.67 4.09 -8.42
C LEU A 7 10.69 2.97 -8.18
N TYR A 8 11.91 3.33 -7.77
CA TYR A 8 12.96 2.35 -7.50
C TYR A 8 12.57 1.38 -6.38
N LEU A 9 12.00 1.91 -5.28
CA LEU A 9 11.55 1.09 -4.15
C LEU A 9 10.37 0.18 -4.53
N VAL A 10 9.39 0.65 -5.29
CA VAL A 10 8.26 -0.19 -5.75
C VAL A 10 8.79 -1.37 -6.56
N ILE A 11 9.69 -1.13 -7.52
CA ILE A 11 10.23 -2.19 -8.38
C ILE A 11 10.99 -3.23 -7.55
N ILE A 12 11.92 -2.78 -6.69
CA ILE A 12 12.73 -3.69 -5.88
C ILE A 12 11.87 -4.49 -4.92
N THR A 13 10.97 -3.82 -4.20
CA THR A 13 10.14 -4.51 -3.21
C THR A 13 9.18 -5.50 -3.86
N ARG A 14 8.69 -5.24 -5.08
CA ARG A 14 7.92 -6.22 -5.85
C ARG A 14 8.74 -7.40 -6.34
N ALA A 15 9.96 -7.17 -6.81
CA ALA A 15 10.85 -8.26 -7.21
C ALA A 15 11.22 -9.16 -6.02
N LEU A 16 11.58 -8.57 -4.87
CA LEU A 16 11.89 -9.30 -3.65
C LEU A 16 10.68 -10.04 -3.08
N ASP A 17 9.50 -9.41 -3.10
CA ASP A 17 8.26 -10.06 -2.69
C ASP A 17 7.99 -11.31 -3.55
N GLY A 18 8.02 -11.18 -4.88
CA GLY A 18 7.86 -12.33 -5.77
C GLY A 18 8.88 -13.44 -5.55
N LEU A 19 10.15 -13.09 -5.32
CA LEU A 19 11.21 -14.05 -5.01
C LEU A 19 10.96 -14.76 -3.67
N THR A 20 10.61 -14.03 -2.63
CA THR A 20 10.34 -14.63 -1.31
C THR A 20 9.06 -15.45 -1.29
N THR A 21 8.03 -15.06 -2.04
CA THR A 21 6.83 -15.89 -2.25
C THR A 21 7.21 -17.21 -2.93
N TYR A 22 8.10 -17.18 -3.93
CA TYR A 22 8.55 -18.41 -4.60
C TYR A 22 9.27 -19.36 -3.64
N LEU A 23 10.12 -18.82 -2.77
CA LEU A 23 10.80 -19.61 -1.74
C LEU A 23 9.83 -20.17 -0.70
N ALA A 24 8.89 -19.36 -0.22
CA ALA A 24 7.95 -19.74 0.83
C ALA A 24 6.88 -20.72 0.33
N THR A 25 6.43 -20.59 -0.93
CA THR A 25 5.34 -21.40 -1.48
C THR A 25 5.55 -21.64 -2.97
N PRO A 26 6.43 -22.60 -3.35
CA PRO A 26 6.71 -22.91 -4.76
C PRO A 26 5.47 -23.40 -5.52
N ASN A 27 4.48 -23.97 -4.83
CA ASN A 27 3.18 -24.33 -5.39
C ASN A 27 2.11 -23.33 -4.92
N LEU A 28 1.75 -22.39 -5.80
CA LEU A 28 0.78 -21.32 -5.51
C LEU A 28 -0.66 -21.81 -5.25
N GLN A 29 -0.96 -23.11 -5.41
CA GLN A 29 -2.26 -23.68 -5.07
C GLN A 29 -2.63 -23.51 -3.59
N TYR A 30 -1.64 -23.33 -2.72
CA TYR A 30 -1.84 -23.07 -1.28
C TYR A 30 -1.73 -21.58 -0.93
N GLU A 31 -1.55 -20.69 -1.91
CA GLU A 31 -1.51 -19.25 -1.69
C GLU A 31 -2.93 -18.73 -1.41
N LEU A 32 -3.04 -17.83 -0.43
CA LEU A 32 -4.31 -17.18 -0.07
C LEU A 32 -4.72 -16.06 -1.04
N ASN A 33 -3.94 -15.82 -2.09
CA ASN A 33 -4.22 -14.78 -3.05
C ASN A 33 -5.48 -15.13 -3.86
N PRO A 34 -6.58 -14.35 -3.74
CA PRO A 34 -7.83 -14.68 -4.39
C PRO A 34 -7.67 -14.79 -5.91
N ILE A 35 -6.81 -13.97 -6.50
CA ILE A 35 -6.57 -13.94 -7.94
C ILE A 35 -6.03 -15.30 -8.42
N VAL A 36 -5.12 -15.92 -7.67
CA VAL A 36 -4.57 -17.23 -8.05
C VAL A 36 -5.61 -18.32 -7.86
N GLN A 37 -6.38 -18.28 -6.76
CA GLN A 37 -7.41 -19.29 -6.48
C GLN A 37 -8.55 -19.27 -7.51
N TYR A 38 -9.00 -18.10 -7.94
CA TYR A 38 -10.12 -17.98 -8.88
C TYR A 38 -9.71 -18.23 -10.34
N PHE A 39 -8.52 -17.80 -10.77
CA PHE A 39 -8.12 -17.89 -12.17
C PHE A 39 -7.21 -19.09 -12.48
N ASN A 40 -6.69 -19.81 -11.48
CA ASN A 40 -5.84 -20.99 -11.61
C ASN A 40 -4.63 -20.81 -12.56
N LEU A 41 -4.10 -19.60 -12.64
CA LEU A 41 -3.07 -19.22 -13.63
C LEU A 41 -1.63 -19.57 -13.22
N GLY A 42 -1.45 -20.16 -12.03
CA GLY A 42 -0.15 -20.47 -11.47
C GLY A 42 0.82 -19.28 -11.45
N TRP A 43 2.13 -19.57 -11.58
CA TRP A 43 3.19 -18.55 -11.50
C TRP A 43 3.17 -17.55 -12.65
N ILE A 44 2.80 -18.01 -13.85
CA ILE A 44 2.76 -17.15 -15.03
C ILE A 44 1.72 -16.05 -14.84
N GLY A 45 0.50 -16.40 -14.41
CA GLY A 45 -0.53 -15.39 -14.15
C GLY A 45 -0.18 -14.47 -13.00
N PHE A 46 0.41 -15.00 -11.92
CA PHE A 46 0.88 -14.20 -10.80
C PHE A 46 1.88 -13.13 -11.27
N ILE A 47 2.89 -13.52 -12.07
CA ILE A 47 3.90 -12.60 -12.60
C ILE A 47 3.27 -11.57 -13.55
N VAL A 48 2.43 -12.01 -14.49
CA VAL A 48 1.81 -11.11 -15.48
C VAL A 48 0.90 -10.08 -14.79
N LEU A 49 0.06 -10.50 -13.87
CA LEU A 49 -0.84 -9.59 -13.14
C LEU A 49 -0.06 -8.65 -12.21
N GLY A 50 0.97 -9.17 -11.53
CA GLY A 50 1.89 -8.35 -10.75
C GLY A 50 2.59 -7.28 -11.59
N PHE A 51 3.02 -7.62 -12.82
CA PHE A 51 3.65 -6.70 -13.75
C PHE A 51 2.68 -5.62 -14.25
N ILE A 52 1.49 -6.00 -14.73
CA ILE A 52 0.45 -5.07 -15.19
C ILE A 52 0.06 -4.11 -14.06
N PHE A 53 -0.16 -4.63 -12.87
CA PHE A 53 -0.50 -3.84 -11.69
C PHE A 53 0.62 -2.88 -11.31
N THR A 54 1.88 -3.32 -11.36
CA THR A 54 3.04 -2.47 -11.08
C THR A 54 3.14 -1.33 -12.09
N ILE A 55 2.99 -1.60 -13.39
CA ILE A 55 2.96 -0.55 -14.42
C ILE A 55 1.85 0.46 -14.15
N PHE A 56 0.63 -0.02 -13.85
CA PHE A 56 -0.50 0.85 -13.55
C PHE A 56 -0.22 1.77 -12.36
N VAL A 57 0.35 1.23 -11.27
CA VAL A 57 0.73 2.00 -10.08
C VAL A 57 1.80 3.03 -10.42
N LEU A 58 2.83 2.67 -11.19
CA LEU A 58 3.89 3.58 -11.59
C LEU A 58 3.38 4.71 -12.48
N TRP A 59 2.50 4.40 -13.43
CA TRP A 59 1.84 5.39 -14.29
C TRP A 59 1.00 6.39 -13.48
N LEU A 60 0.14 5.87 -12.58
CA LEU A 60 -0.69 6.68 -11.71
C LEU A 60 0.16 7.57 -10.77
N SER A 61 1.26 7.01 -10.27
CA SER A 61 2.22 7.73 -9.42
C SER A 61 2.90 8.85 -10.20
N TYR A 62 3.41 8.57 -11.40
CA TYR A 62 4.06 9.57 -12.25
C TYR A 62 3.13 10.76 -12.52
N TYR A 63 1.89 10.49 -12.92
CA TYR A 63 0.89 11.52 -13.13
C TYR A 63 0.66 12.35 -11.86
N SER A 64 0.49 11.70 -10.72
CA SER A 64 0.12 12.35 -9.46
C SER A 64 1.25 13.18 -8.85
N PHE A 65 2.52 12.75 -8.99
CA PHE A 65 3.68 13.50 -8.50
C PHE A 65 3.92 14.81 -9.25
N ASN A 66 3.41 14.94 -10.48
CA ASN A 66 3.48 16.19 -11.26
C ASN A 66 2.39 17.21 -10.87
N GLN A 67 1.38 16.81 -10.08
CA GLN A 67 0.22 17.64 -9.73
C GLN A 67 0.31 18.19 -8.30
N ILE A 68 1.48 18.75 -7.94
CA ILE A 68 1.77 19.20 -6.55
C ILE A 68 0.91 20.40 -6.14
N ILE A 69 0.50 21.24 -7.10
CA ILE A 69 -0.28 22.46 -6.87
C ILE A 69 -1.60 22.22 -6.12
N PHE A 70 -2.17 21.02 -6.25
CA PHE A 70 -3.42 20.67 -5.57
C PHE A 70 -3.30 20.58 -4.03
N PHE A 71 -2.08 20.54 -3.48
CA PHE A 71 -1.86 20.50 -2.03
C PHE A 71 -1.70 21.89 -1.40
N ASP A 72 -1.62 22.96 -2.21
CA ASP A 72 -1.50 24.33 -1.72
C ASP A 72 -2.85 24.84 -1.22
N ILE A 73 -3.22 24.40 -0.02
CA ILE A 73 -4.48 24.69 0.64
C ILE A 73 -4.19 25.29 2.01
N LYS A 74 -4.73 26.48 2.26
CA LYS A 74 -4.66 27.13 3.56
C LYS A 74 -5.79 26.65 4.47
N ALA A 75 -5.44 26.17 5.65
CA ALA A 75 -6.33 25.65 6.67
C ALA A 75 -5.71 25.80 8.06
N ASN A 76 -6.54 26.06 9.06
CA ASN A 76 -6.11 26.23 10.46
C ASN A 76 -5.99 24.91 11.25
N SER A 77 -6.36 23.77 10.66
CA SER A 77 -6.27 22.45 11.29
C SER A 77 -6.15 21.34 10.25
N LEU A 78 -5.57 20.21 10.64
CA LEU A 78 -5.44 19.02 9.77
C LEU A 78 -6.81 18.52 9.28
N LYS A 79 -7.81 18.44 10.17
CA LYS A 79 -9.17 18.01 9.81
C LYS A 79 -9.76 18.90 8.72
N LYS A 80 -9.61 20.22 8.86
CA LYS A 80 -10.09 21.19 7.87
C LYS A 80 -9.31 21.07 6.55
N TYR A 81 -7.99 20.89 6.61
CA TYR A 81 -7.14 20.68 5.45
C TYR A 81 -7.57 19.47 4.63
N VAL A 82 -7.70 18.31 5.26
CA VAL A 82 -8.13 17.07 4.59
C VAL A 82 -9.54 17.21 4.02
N SER A 83 -10.46 17.84 4.74
CA SER A 83 -11.82 18.08 4.27
C SER A 83 -11.85 18.95 3.02
N ILE A 84 -11.10 20.06 3.00
CA ILE A 84 -11.04 20.95 1.84
C ILE A 84 -10.36 20.24 0.67
N PHE A 85 -9.29 19.51 0.91
CA PHE A 85 -8.58 18.78 -0.14
C PHE A 85 -9.47 17.73 -0.81
N LEU A 86 -10.10 16.85 -0.03
CA LEU A 86 -10.91 15.76 -0.58
C LEU A 86 -12.28 16.23 -1.09
N TYR A 87 -12.94 17.16 -0.42
CA TYR A 87 -14.35 17.50 -0.69
C TYR A 87 -14.56 18.93 -1.20
N GLY A 88 -13.52 19.76 -1.27
CA GLY A 88 -13.60 21.16 -1.67
C GLY A 88 -14.33 22.07 -0.68
N LYS A 89 -14.72 21.57 0.50
CA LYS A 89 -15.45 22.32 1.53
C LYS A 89 -14.91 21.98 2.92
N PRO A 90 -14.89 22.94 3.86
CA PRO A 90 -14.54 22.65 5.24
C PRO A 90 -15.59 21.77 5.92
N ASN A 91 -15.19 20.97 6.90
CA ASN A 91 -16.04 20.19 7.82
C ASN A 91 -16.91 19.06 7.19
N LYS A 92 -16.58 18.56 5.99
CA LYS A 92 -17.31 17.46 5.33
C LYS A 92 -16.86 16.04 5.68
N LEU A 93 -15.82 15.87 6.50
CA LEU A 93 -15.32 14.53 6.87
C LEU A 93 -16.35 13.66 7.64
N GLY A 94 -17.42 14.25 8.19
CA GLY A 94 -18.50 13.51 8.86
C GLY A 94 -19.77 13.33 8.02
N ASP A 95 -19.77 13.81 6.78
CA ASP A 95 -20.93 13.74 5.88
C ASP A 95 -20.82 12.45 5.04
N ILE A 96 -21.65 11.46 5.38
CA ILE A 96 -21.66 10.12 4.74
C ILE A 96 -21.97 10.22 3.23
N PHE A 97 -22.63 11.30 2.78
CA PHE A 97 -22.97 11.53 1.38
C PHE A 97 -21.96 12.42 0.65
N ALA A 98 -20.87 12.83 1.29
CA ALA A 98 -19.87 13.65 0.65
C ALA A 98 -19.09 12.83 -0.39
N ILE A 99 -19.22 13.22 -1.66
CA ILE A 99 -18.44 12.63 -2.76
C ILE A 99 -17.09 13.37 -2.83
N PRO A 100 -15.96 12.66 -2.74
CA PRO A 100 -14.65 13.27 -2.91
C PRO A 100 -14.47 13.76 -4.35
N ARG A 101 -13.73 14.86 -4.53
CA ARG A 101 -13.38 15.36 -5.85
C ARG A 101 -12.47 14.36 -6.56
N LYS A 102 -12.93 13.91 -7.72
CA LYS A 102 -12.28 12.82 -8.48
C LYS A 102 -10.79 13.08 -8.73
N GLN A 103 -10.40 14.31 -9.10
CA GLN A 103 -9.00 14.64 -9.40
C GLN A 103 -8.11 14.62 -8.14
N GLN A 104 -8.53 15.27 -7.05
CA GLN A 104 -7.77 15.27 -5.79
C GLN A 104 -7.65 13.87 -5.19
N LEU A 105 -8.70 13.05 -5.31
CA LEU A 105 -8.65 11.65 -4.89
C LEU A 105 -7.63 10.85 -5.73
N ILE A 106 -7.64 11.00 -7.06
CA ILE A 106 -6.68 10.34 -7.96
C ILE A 106 -5.25 10.75 -7.60
N ILE A 107 -5.00 12.04 -7.40
CA ILE A 107 -3.66 12.56 -7.03
C ILE A 107 -3.23 12.02 -5.67
N PHE A 108 -4.15 11.97 -4.71
CA PHE A 108 -3.87 11.42 -3.39
C PHE A 108 -3.55 9.94 -3.45
N VAL A 109 -4.41 9.15 -4.09
CA VAL A 109 -4.19 7.71 -4.27
C VAL A 109 -2.87 7.48 -5.00
N GLY A 110 -2.58 8.20 -6.08
CA GLY A 110 -1.32 8.02 -6.81
C GLY A 110 -0.06 8.42 -6.03
N GLN A 111 -0.13 9.26 -5.00
CA GLN A 111 1.03 9.54 -4.14
C GLN A 111 1.11 8.61 -2.91
N VAL A 112 -0.03 8.19 -2.36
CA VAL A 112 -0.11 7.40 -1.12
C VAL A 112 -0.04 5.89 -1.37
N PHE A 113 -0.74 5.42 -2.40
CA PHE A 113 -0.82 4.02 -2.75
C PHE A 113 0.55 3.37 -3.02
N PRO A 114 1.46 3.93 -3.84
CA PRO A 114 2.78 3.31 -4.07
C PRO A 114 3.62 3.24 -2.79
N ILE A 115 3.49 4.21 -1.89
CA ILE A 115 4.20 4.20 -0.60
C ILE A 115 3.63 3.10 0.30
N SER A 116 2.30 3.00 0.36
CA SER A 116 1.62 1.92 1.09
C SER A 116 2.01 0.55 0.54
N LEU A 117 2.14 0.44 -0.78
CA LEU A 117 2.56 -0.76 -1.48
C LEU A 117 3.99 -1.17 -1.10
N ILE A 118 4.93 -0.24 -1.03
CA ILE A 118 6.31 -0.50 -0.56
C ILE A 118 6.29 -1.10 0.85
N TYR A 119 5.61 -0.47 1.81
CA TYR A 119 5.54 -0.97 3.18
C TYR A 119 4.85 -2.33 3.28
N TYR A 120 3.78 -2.53 2.52
CA TYR A 120 3.10 -3.82 2.49
C TYR A 120 3.96 -4.92 1.88
N SER A 121 4.71 -4.62 0.82
CA SER A 121 5.70 -5.54 0.24
C SER A 121 6.75 -5.94 1.26
N VAL A 122 7.26 -4.98 2.04
CA VAL A 122 8.26 -5.27 3.09
C VAL A 122 7.67 -6.21 4.15
N PHE A 123 6.43 -5.98 4.56
CA PHE A 123 5.72 -6.90 5.45
C PHE A 123 5.59 -8.31 4.84
N LEU A 124 5.19 -8.43 3.58
CA LEU A 124 5.07 -9.72 2.89
C LEU A 124 6.41 -10.44 2.75
N ILE A 125 7.48 -9.72 2.39
CA ILE A 125 8.85 -10.26 2.34
C ILE A 125 9.25 -10.85 3.69
N ILE A 126 9.04 -10.11 4.79
CA ILE A 126 9.34 -10.58 6.15
C ILE A 126 8.49 -11.81 6.49
N ASN A 127 7.19 -11.76 6.19
CA ASN A 127 6.27 -12.87 6.41
C ASN A 127 6.70 -14.13 5.62
N ASN A 128 7.07 -13.99 4.37
CA ASN A 128 7.50 -15.09 3.50
C ASN A 128 8.83 -15.69 3.96
N ILE A 129 9.80 -14.85 4.35
CA ILE A 129 11.06 -15.33 4.95
C ILE A 129 10.78 -16.07 6.26
N PHE A 130 9.86 -15.57 7.08
CA PHE A 130 9.44 -16.24 8.31
C PHE A 130 8.81 -17.62 8.02
N ILE A 131 7.87 -17.70 7.06
CA ILE A 131 7.26 -18.96 6.62
C ILE A 131 8.32 -19.93 6.10
N PHE A 132 9.21 -19.47 5.23
CA PHE A 132 10.31 -20.29 4.71
C PHE A 132 11.20 -20.83 5.85
N GLY A 133 11.48 -19.98 6.85
CA GLY A 133 12.23 -20.37 8.04
C GLY A 133 11.56 -21.48 8.87
N THR A 134 10.23 -21.62 8.83
CA THR A 134 9.52 -22.70 9.54
C THR A 134 9.88 -24.10 9.03
N TYR A 135 10.33 -24.23 7.77
CA TYR A 135 10.80 -25.50 7.22
C TYR A 135 12.17 -25.93 7.76
N HIS A 136 12.92 -25.00 8.36
CA HIS A 136 14.31 -25.21 8.77
C HIS A 136 14.56 -25.00 10.26
N ASN A 137 13.55 -24.56 11.02
CA ASN A 137 13.71 -24.20 12.43
C ASN A 137 12.46 -24.55 13.26
N GLU A 138 12.63 -25.46 14.22
CA GLU A 138 11.54 -25.95 15.08
C GLU A 138 10.88 -24.86 15.94
N PHE A 139 11.66 -23.87 16.39
CA PHE A 139 11.13 -22.75 17.15
C PHE A 139 10.19 -21.90 16.28
N LEU A 140 10.60 -21.58 15.05
CA LEU A 140 9.76 -20.83 14.11
C LEU A 140 8.50 -21.63 13.73
N TYR A 141 8.62 -22.93 13.50
CA TYR A 141 7.49 -23.81 13.25
C TYR A 141 6.48 -23.81 14.40
N SER A 142 6.97 -24.01 15.63
CA SER A 142 6.14 -24.01 16.84
C SER A 142 5.47 -22.66 17.09
N PHE A 143 6.19 -21.57 16.82
CA PHE A 143 5.65 -20.22 16.92
C PHE A 143 4.57 -19.98 15.87
N PHE A 144 4.81 -20.34 14.60
CA PHE A 144 3.82 -20.21 13.53
C PHE A 144 2.53 -20.96 13.85
N PHE A 145 2.63 -22.20 14.34
CA PHE A 145 1.46 -22.99 14.69
C PHE A 145 0.58 -22.32 15.76
N LYS A 146 1.19 -21.63 16.74
CA LYS A 146 0.45 -20.86 17.77
C LYS A 146 -0.30 -19.66 17.20
N ILE A 147 0.23 -19.03 16.15
CA ILE A 147 -0.38 -17.83 15.55
C ILE A 147 -1.17 -18.13 14.27
N HIS A 148 -1.13 -19.37 13.77
CA HIS A 148 -1.69 -19.75 12.48
C HIS A 148 -3.18 -19.42 12.36
N SER A 149 -3.94 -19.62 13.43
CA SER A 149 -5.37 -19.28 13.49
C SER A 149 -5.67 -17.79 13.26
N TYR A 150 -4.71 -16.91 13.57
CA TYR A 150 -4.82 -15.46 13.37
C TYR A 150 -4.09 -14.97 12.11
N HIS A 151 -3.27 -15.81 11.47
CA HIS A 151 -2.40 -15.40 10.37
C HIS A 151 -3.17 -14.78 9.21
N ASN A 152 -4.28 -15.40 8.78
CA ASN A 152 -5.15 -14.86 7.72
C ASN A 152 -5.69 -13.47 8.06
N PHE A 153 -6.12 -13.27 9.31
CA PHE A 153 -6.62 -11.98 9.77
C PHE A 153 -5.51 -10.92 9.80
N ILE A 154 -4.31 -11.29 10.25
CA ILE A 154 -3.15 -10.40 10.26
C ILE A 154 -2.79 -9.98 8.83
N VAL A 155 -2.59 -10.93 7.92
CA VAL A 155 -2.21 -10.64 6.53
C VAL A 155 -3.28 -9.79 5.82
N SER A 156 -4.56 -9.98 6.14
CA SER A 156 -5.67 -9.22 5.53
C SER A 156 -5.85 -7.81 6.13
N SER A 157 -5.58 -7.63 7.43
CA SER A 157 -5.77 -6.34 8.13
C SER A 157 -4.58 -5.40 7.97
N VAL A 158 -3.35 -5.92 7.94
CA VAL A 158 -2.12 -5.15 7.78
C VAL A 158 -2.11 -4.19 6.58
N PRO A 159 -2.52 -4.56 5.34
CA PRO A 159 -2.52 -3.61 4.23
C PRO A 159 -3.46 -2.43 4.45
N ILE A 160 -4.62 -2.66 5.10
CA ILE A 160 -5.57 -1.60 5.45
C ILE A 160 -4.93 -0.66 6.48
N THR A 161 -4.33 -1.22 7.53
CA THR A 161 -3.63 -0.45 8.56
C THR A 161 -2.50 0.39 7.97
N ILE A 162 -1.65 -0.21 7.13
CA ILE A 162 -0.57 0.49 6.42
C ILE A 162 -1.12 1.64 5.59
N PHE A 163 -2.16 1.40 4.79
CA PHE A 163 -2.75 2.44 3.95
C PHE A 163 -3.28 3.61 4.77
N LEU A 164 -3.99 3.35 5.88
CA LEU A 164 -4.52 4.38 6.76
C LEU A 164 -3.41 5.19 7.43
N VAL A 165 -2.37 4.51 7.93
CA VAL A 165 -1.22 5.15 8.58
C VAL A 165 -0.44 6.01 7.59
N VAL A 166 -0.11 5.49 6.41
CA VAL A 166 0.59 6.24 5.36
C VAL A 166 -0.25 7.43 4.90
N SER A 167 -1.56 7.24 4.71
CA SER A 167 -2.51 8.30 4.36
C SER A 167 -2.48 9.45 5.37
N TYR A 168 -2.56 9.12 6.66
CA TYR A 168 -2.54 10.10 7.75
C TYR A 168 -1.23 10.89 7.77
N PHE A 169 -0.09 10.21 7.81
CA PHE A 169 1.21 10.88 7.86
C PHE A 169 1.51 11.69 6.61
N PHE A 170 1.08 11.22 5.44
CA PHE A 170 1.19 11.95 4.19
C PHE A 170 0.40 13.27 4.23
N MET A 171 -0.88 13.21 4.61
CA MET A 171 -1.71 14.42 4.71
C MET A 171 -1.20 15.37 5.78
N TYR A 172 -0.75 14.85 6.92
CA TYR A 172 -0.16 15.64 7.98
C TYR A 172 1.10 16.38 7.52
N LYS A 173 1.99 15.69 6.78
CA LYS A 173 3.19 16.31 6.21
C LYS A 173 2.86 17.41 5.21
N LYS A 174 1.87 17.20 4.34
CA LYS A 174 1.41 18.21 3.38
C LYS A 174 0.83 19.41 4.11
N TYR A 175 -0.07 19.18 5.07
CA TYR A 175 -0.61 20.23 5.94
C TYR A 175 0.50 21.08 6.56
N LYS A 176 1.48 20.46 7.24
CA LYS A 176 2.63 21.17 7.84
C LYS A 176 3.39 22.01 6.82
N THR A 177 3.65 21.46 5.64
CA THR A 177 4.45 22.12 4.59
C THR A 177 3.80 23.40 4.09
N TYR A 178 2.48 23.42 3.94
CA TYR A 178 1.74 24.56 3.36
C TYR A 178 1.10 25.50 4.40
N ASN A 179 1.05 25.11 5.68
CA ASN A 179 0.30 25.87 6.72
C ASN A 179 1.08 26.23 7.97
N LEU A 180 2.23 25.60 8.25
CA LEU A 180 3.01 25.85 9.48
C LEU A 180 4.42 26.37 9.20
N LYS A 181 4.75 26.64 7.93
CA LYS A 181 5.98 27.35 7.57
C LYS A 181 5.63 28.84 7.44
N ASP A 182 5.72 29.53 8.57
CA ASP A 182 5.96 30.97 8.65
C ASP A 182 7.37 31.16 9.22
#